data_AF-A0A7X9EG35-F1
#
_entry.id   AF-A0A7X9EG35-F1
#
_cell.length_a   1.000
_cell.length_b   1.000
_cell.length_c   1.000
_cell.angle_alpha   90.00
_cell.angle_beta   90.00
_cell.angle_gamma   90.00
#
_symmetry.space_group_name_H-M   'P 1'
#
loop_
_entity.id
_entity.type
_entity.pdbx_description
1 polymer ?
#
loop_
_entity_poly.entity_id
_entity_poly.type
_entity_poly.pdbx_seq_one_letter_code
_entity_poly.pdbx_strand_id
1 'polypeptide(L)' 'MKKILTQFDALAISGYSSEVDWVTSSVFEMLFLAELQKNAMTKSGILAVKKRISQITPRLSKKLGFKMVIKD' A
#
# COMPACT_ATOMS: atom_id res chain seq x y z
N MET A 1 -4.46 13.03 2.74
CA MET A 1 -4.96 11.65 2.54
C MET A 1 -6.30 11.38 3.23
N LYS A 2 -6.54 11.76 4.50
CA LYS A 2 -7.87 11.53 5.15
C LYS A 2 -9.05 12.11 4.37
N LYS A 3 -8.95 13.36 3.88
CA LYS A 3 -9.98 13.97 3.01
C LYS A 3 -10.30 13.13 1.76
N ILE A 4 -9.27 12.53 1.15
CA ILE A 4 -9.42 11.69 -0.05
C ILE A 4 -10.11 10.37 0.30
N LEU A 5 -9.79 9.75 1.45
CA LEU A 5 -10.50 8.55 1.92
C LEU A 5 -12.01 8.80 2.03
N THR A 6 -12.39 9.92 2.64
CA THR A 6 -13.82 10.29 2.78
C THR A 6 -14.44 10.66 1.44
N GLN A 7 -13.75 11.44 0.61
CA GLN A 7 -14.28 11.90 -0.68
C GLN A 7 -14.61 10.75 -1.64
N PHE A 8 -13.76 9.72 -1.67
CA PHE A 8 -13.92 8.58 -2.58
C PHE A 8 -14.51 7.34 -1.91
N ASP A 9 -14.97 7.48 -0.66
CA ASP A 9 -15.36 6.37 0.22
C ASP A 9 -14.39 5.17 0.16
N ALA A 10 -13.10 5.48 0.06
CA ALA A 10 -12.07 4.47 -0.12
C ALA A 10 -11.76 3.76 1.21
N LEU A 11 -11.64 2.43 1.16
CA LEU A 11 -11.19 1.63 2.29
C LEU A 11 -9.75 1.98 2.70
N ALA A 12 -8.89 2.20 1.71
CA ALA A 12 -7.51 2.63 1.90
C ALA A 12 -6.99 3.35 0.66
N ILE A 13 -5.96 4.17 0.85
CA ILE A 13 -5.20 4.83 -0.21
C ILE A 13 -3.74 4.49 0.00
N SER A 14 -3.06 4.14 -1.10
CA SER A 14 -1.64 3.87 -1.13
C SER A 14 -0.94 4.65 -2.23
N GLY A 15 0.35 4.91 -2.06
CA GLY A 15 1.17 5.58 -3.05
C GLY A 15 2.55 5.93 -2.50
N TYR A 16 3.32 6.68 -3.29
CA TYR A 16 4.68 7.11 -2.94
C TYR A 16 4.69 8.57 -2.49
N SER A 17 5.66 8.95 -1.66
CA SER A 17 5.80 10.34 -1.18
C SER A 17 6.45 11.29 -2.18
N SER A 18 7.05 10.76 -3.25
CA SER A 18 7.75 11.49 -4.29
C SER A 18 7.71 10.69 -5.59
N GLU A 19 8.24 11.27 -6.66
CA GLU A 19 8.57 10.50 -7.86
C GLU A 19 9.57 9.38 -7.52
N VAL A 20 9.41 8.24 -8.18
CA VAL A 20 10.20 7.02 -7.96
C VAL A 20 10.54 6.38 -9.29
N ASP A 21 11.65 5.66 -9.33
CA ASP A 21 12.04 4.85 -10.49
C ASP A 21 10.96 3.81 -10.81
N TRP A 22 10.49 3.81 -12.06
CA TRP A 22 9.33 3.02 -12.49
C TRP A 22 9.59 1.51 -12.42
N VAL A 23 10.81 1.06 -12.72
CA VAL A 23 11.14 -0.38 -12.67
C VAL A 23 11.05 -0.87 -11.22
N THR A 24 11.68 -0.12 -10.32
CA THR A 24 11.72 -0.44 -8.90
C THR A 24 10.31 -0.39 -8.28
N SER A 25 9.50 0.60 -8.65
CA SER A 25 8.13 0.73 -8.14
C SER A 25 7.20 -0.36 -8.68
N SER A 26 7.32 -0.73 -9.96
CA SER A 26 6.52 -1.81 -10.55
C SER A 26 6.76 -3.16 -9.89
N VAL A 27 8.01 -3.50 -9.56
CA VAL A 27 8.32 -4.73 -8.81
C VAL A 27 7.67 -4.71 -7.42
N PHE A 28 7.73 -3.58 -6.73
CA PHE A 28 7.07 -3.41 -5.44
C PHE A 28 5.54 -3.54 -5.55
N GLU A 29 4.95 -2.93 -6.57
CA GLU A 29 3.51 -2.99 -6.86
C GLU A 29 3.03 -4.40 -7.16
N MET A 30 3.81 -5.21 -7.88
CA MET A 30 3.48 -6.61 -8.12
C MET A 30 3.39 -7.40 -6.82
N LEU A 31 4.32 -7.19 -5.89
CA LEU A 31 4.26 -7.82 -4.56
C LEU A 31 3.06 -7.33 -3.77
N PHE A 32 2.77 -6.02 -3.83
CA PHE A 32 1.64 -5.42 -3.15
C PHE A 32 0.30 -5.97 -3.67
N LEU A 33 0.12 -6.06 -5.00
CA LEU A 33 -1.05 -6.66 -5.65
C LEU A 33 -1.19 -8.15 -5.31
N ALA A 34 -0.09 -8.90 -5.29
CA ALA A 34 -0.12 -10.31 -4.89
C ALA A 34 -0.58 -10.49 -3.44
N GLU A 35 -0.20 -9.60 -2.52
CA GLU A 35 -0.69 -9.63 -1.15
C GLU A 35 -2.17 -9.20 -1.04
N LEU A 36 -2.61 -8.23 -1.84
CA LEU A 36 -4.03 -7.85 -1.91
C LEU A 36 -4.91 -9.04 -2.31
N GLN A 37 -4.49 -9.85 -3.28
CA GLN A 37 -5.24 -11.03 -3.74
C GLN A 37 -5.41 -12.12 -2.66
N LYS A 38 -4.54 -12.14 -1.65
CA LYS A 38 -4.60 -13.13 -0.55
C LYS A 38 -5.54 -12.70 0.59
N ASN A 39 -6.13 -11.52 0.52
CA ASN A 39 -6.91 -10.94 1.60
C ASN A 39 -8.26 -10.43 1.08
N ALA A 40 -9.31 -10.57 1.90
CA ALA A 40 -10.58 -9.92 1.60
C ALA A 40 -10.42 -8.39 1.60
N MET A 41 -11.18 -7.68 0.77
CA MET A 41 -11.23 -6.22 0.75
C MET A 41 -12.03 -5.67 1.95
N THR A 42 -11.47 -5.86 3.15
CA THR A 42 -11.98 -5.38 4.43
C THR A 42 -10.87 -4.65 5.18
N LYS A 43 -11.22 -3.92 6.24
CA LYS A 43 -10.24 -3.20 7.07
C LYS A 43 -9.17 -4.13 7.65
N SER A 44 -9.56 -5.28 8.18
CA SER A 44 -8.62 -6.28 8.71
C SER A 44 -7.74 -6.88 7.61
N GLY A 45 -8.31 -7.13 6.43
CA GLY A 45 -7.55 -7.60 5.26
C GLY A 45 -6.48 -6.60 4.81
N ILE A 46 -6.83 -5.33 4.66
CA ILE A 46 -5.85 -4.30 4.27
C ILE A 46 -4.81 -4.03 5.35
N LEU A 47 -5.17 -4.11 6.63
CA LEU A 47 -4.19 -4.06 7.74
C LEU A 47 -3.19 -5.22 7.65
N ALA A 48 -3.65 -6.43 7.32
CA ALA A 48 -2.78 -7.59 7.11
C ALA A 48 -1.85 -7.38 5.91
N VAL A 49 -2.36 -6.84 4.79
CA VAL A 49 -1.55 -6.50 3.61
C VAL A 49 -0.46 -5.48 3.97
N LYS A 50 -0.81 -4.38 4.65
CA LYS A 50 0.14 -3.36 5.09
C LYS A 50 1.25 -3.97 5.94
N LYS A 51 0.89 -4.84 6.88
CA LYS A 51 1.86 -5.56 7.73
C LYS A 51 2.77 -6.45 6.89
N ARG A 52 2.22 -7.31 6.03
CA ARG A 52 3.01 -8.25 5.22
C ARG A 52 3.95 -7.54 4.27
N ILE A 53 3.50 -6.49 3.56
CA ILE A 53 4.37 -5.80 2.61
C ILE A 53 5.54 -5.11 3.30
N SER A 54 5.32 -4.57 4.50
CA SER A 54 6.39 -3.99 5.31
C SER A 54 7.41 -5.03 5.80
N GLN A 55 7.02 -6.31 5.88
CA GLN A 55 7.89 -7.41 6.29
C GLN A 55 8.64 -8.05 5.12
N ILE A 56 7.99 -8.19 3.96
CA ILE A 56 8.60 -8.82 2.77
C ILE A 56 9.68 -7.91 2.18
N THR A 57 9.43 -6.59 2.11
CA THR A 57 10.36 -5.65 1.47
C THR A 57 10.58 -4.35 2.28
N PRO A 58 11.00 -4.41 3.55
CA PRO A 58 11.13 -3.24 4.42
C PRO A 58 12.04 -2.15 3.83
N ARG A 59 13.19 -2.56 3.26
CA ARG A 59 14.14 -1.62 2.63
C ARG A 59 13.57 -0.96 1.38
N LEU A 60 12.87 -1.73 0.55
CA LEU A 60 12.27 -1.24 -0.68
C LEU A 60 11.11 -0.29 -0.41
N SER A 61 10.22 -0.66 0.51
CA SER A 61 9.11 0.19 0.97
C SER A 61 9.62 1.53 1.52
N LYS A 62 10.68 1.51 2.33
CA LYS A 62 11.32 2.73 2.85
C LYS A 62 11.99 3.54 1.75
N LYS A 63 12.73 2.91 0.84
CA LYS A 63 13.42 3.56 -0.29
C LYS A 63 12.43 4.27 -1.21
N LEU A 64 11.31 3.63 -1.54
CA LEU A 64 10.27 4.18 -2.40
C LEU A 64 9.37 5.19 -1.67
N GLY A 65 9.51 5.36 -0.35
CA GLY A 65 8.60 6.21 0.43
C GLY A 65 7.14 5.76 0.33
N PHE A 66 6.91 4.45 0.19
CA PHE A 66 5.56 3.90 0.07
C PHE A 66 4.77 4.15 1.36
N LYS A 67 3.56 4.68 1.20
CA LYS A 67 2.63 4.95 2.29
C LYS A 67 1.29 4.31 2.00
N MET A 68 0.63 3.87 3.06
CA MET A 68 -0.75 3.43 3.04
C MET A 68 -1.51 3.99 4.23
N VAL A 69 -2.60 4.69 3.93
CA VAL A 69 -3.54 5.24 4.91
C VAL A 69 -4.84 4.47 4.77
N ILE A 70 -5.34 3.96 5.88
CA ILE A 70 -6.52 3.09 5.95
C ILE A 70 -7.62 3.90 6.65
N LYS A 71 -8.87 3.74 6.21
CA LYS A 71 -10.03 4.35 6.85
C LYS A 71 -10.13 3.92 8.32
N ASP A 72 -10.44 4.90 9.18
CA ASP A 72 -10.60 4.69 10.62
C ASP A 72 -11.72 3.70 10.94
#